data_AF-A0AAF0CBH0-F1
#
_entry.id   AF-A0AAF0CBH0-F1
#
_cell.length_a   1.000
_cell.length_b   1.000
_cell.length_c   1.000
_cell.angle_alpha   90.00
_cell.angle_beta   90.00
_cell.angle_gamma   90.00
#
_symmetry.space_group_name_H-M   'P 1'
#
loop_
_entity.id
_entity.type
_entity.pdbx_description
1 polymer ?
#
loop_
_entity_poly.entity_id
_entity_poly.type
_entity_poly.pdbx_seq_one_letter_code
_entity_poly.pdbx_strand_id
1 'polypeptide(L)'
;MKKILLILLSILVLFFVLIAINPPEIVFEDRKIVYPEKPESIPNNVFWAGGIDGGNFIYVEPYKDTGTLYYVQIYNDFTGDIEYKGLLKYSGRGSLKQPLNDAALYQGWDGTKLHLVSGESMTIYDNQSSNGS
;
A
#
# COMPACT_ATOMS: atom_id res chain seq x y z
N MET A 1 -44.62 12.11 -32.35
CA MET A 1 -43.68 12.09 -31.20
C MET A 1 -43.80 10.82 -30.34
N LYS A 2 -44.99 10.42 -29.86
CA LYS A 2 -45.17 9.20 -29.03
C LYS A 2 -44.64 7.89 -29.65
N LYS A 3 -44.83 7.69 -30.97
CA LYS A 3 -44.29 6.51 -31.69
C LYS A 3 -42.76 6.46 -31.70
N ILE A 4 -42.12 7.62 -31.85
CA ILE A 4 -40.66 7.75 -31.81
C ILE A 4 -40.15 7.45 -30.39
N LEU A 5 -40.84 7.95 -29.36
CA LEU A 5 -40.51 7.66 -27.96
C LEU A 5 -40.61 6.15 -27.65
N LEU A 6 -41.65 5.46 -28.15
CA LEU A 6 -41.79 4.02 -27.98
C LEU A 6 -40.67 3.23 -28.67
N ILE A 7 -40.28 3.64 -29.88
CA ILE A 7 -39.16 3.02 -30.61
C ILE A 7 -37.85 3.17 -29.82
N LEU A 8 -37.57 4.37 -29.30
CA LEU A 8 -36.37 4.63 -28.50
C LEU A 8 -36.37 3.80 -27.21
N LEU A 9 -37.52 3.67 -26.55
CA LEU A 9 -37.64 2.85 -25.33
C LEU A 9 -37.41 1.37 -25.63
N SER A 10 -37.96 0.86 -26.73
CA SER A 10 -37.74 -0.53 -27.16
C SER A 10 -36.27 -0.80 -27.48
N ILE A 11 -35.57 0.13 -28.14
CA ILE A 11 -34.13 0.02 -28.42
C ILE A 11 -33.33 0.01 -27.12
N LEU A 12 -33.67 0.89 -26.16
CA LEU A 12 -32.99 0.97 -24.87
C LEU A 12 -33.16 -0.32 -24.06
N VAL A 13 -34.38 -0.86 -24.00
CA VAL A 13 -34.65 -2.14 -23.33
C VAL A 13 -33.87 -3.28 -23.99
N LEU A 14 -33.86 -3.33 -25.33
CA LEU A 14 -33.11 -4.34 -26.06
C LEU A 14 -31.60 -4.25 -25.77
N PHE A 15 -31.05 -3.04 -25.69
CA PHE A 15 -29.66 -2.82 -25.33
C PHE A 15 -29.32 -3.36 -23.93
N PHE A 16 -30.17 -3.11 -22.92
CA PHE A 16 -29.97 -3.66 -21.57
C PHE A 16 -30.11 -5.18 -21.55
N VAL A 17 -31.04 -5.75 -22.31
CA VAL A 17 -31.19 -7.22 -22.44
C VAL A 17 -29.92 -7.83 -23.05
N LEU A 18 -29.34 -7.19 -24.07
CA LEU A 18 -28.10 -7.67 -24.69
C LEU A 18 -26.91 -7.63 -23.71
N ILE A 19 -26.79 -6.58 -22.89
CA ILE A 19 -25.75 -6.50 -21.84
C ILE A 19 -25.97 -7.56 -20.76
N ALA A 20 -27.22 -7.85 -20.38
CA ALA A 20 -27.51 -8.86 -19.37
C ALA A 20 -27.21 -10.29 -19.85
N ILE A 21 -27.46 -10.58 -21.14
CA ILE A 21 -27.18 -11.89 -21.76
C ILE A 21 -25.68 -12.06 -22.03
N ASN A 22 -25.01 -10.99 -22.43
CA ASN A 22 -23.59 -10.98 -22.75
C ASN A 22 -22.91 -9.83 -21.99
N PRO A 23 -22.66 -10.00 -20.68
CA PRO A 23 -21.95 -8.98 -19.93
C PRO A 23 -20.55 -8.81 -20.53
N PRO A 24 -20.02 -7.58 -20.59
CA PRO A 24 -18.65 -7.38 -21.02
C PRO A 24 -17.72 -8.21 -20.14
N GLU A 25 -16.85 -9.00 -20.77
CA GLU A 25 -15.84 -9.76 -20.07
C GLU A 25 -14.87 -8.77 -19.40
N ILE A 26 -14.84 -8.78 -18.07
CA ILE A 26 -13.86 -8.00 -17.30
C ILE A 26 -12.60 -8.84 -17.24
N VAL A 27 -11.67 -8.57 -18.15
CA VAL A 27 -10.34 -9.18 -18.13
C VAL A 27 -9.51 -8.46 -17.08
N PHE A 28 -9.27 -9.12 -15.95
CA PHE A 28 -8.23 -8.71 -15.02
C PHE A 28 -6.90 -9.15 -15.61
N GLU A 29 -6.20 -8.24 -16.30
CA GLU A 29 -4.79 -8.48 -16.60
C GLU A 29 -4.05 -8.57 -15.26
N ASP A 30 -3.53 -9.75 -14.95
CA ASP A 30 -2.51 -9.93 -13.91
C ASP A 30 -1.26 -9.17 -14.36
N ARG A 31 -1.29 -7.84 -14.21
CA ARG A 31 -0.10 -7.01 -14.39
C ARG A 31 0.83 -7.39 -13.27
N LYS A 32 1.78 -8.27 -13.60
CA LYS A 32 2.92 -8.59 -12.75
C LYS A 32 3.52 -7.26 -12.30
N ILE A 33 3.43 -6.96 -11.00
CA ILE A 33 4.02 -5.75 -10.45
C ILE A 33 5.52 -5.88 -10.70
N VAL A 34 6.03 -5.06 -11.63
CA VAL A 34 7.45 -4.96 -11.91
C VAL A 34 7.99 -4.00 -10.85
N TYR A 35 8.67 -4.56 -9.86
CA TYR A 35 9.39 -3.76 -8.87
C TYR A 35 10.45 -2.92 -9.56
N PRO A 36 10.69 -1.67 -9.11
CA PRO A 36 11.76 -0.86 -9.66
C PRO A 36 13.11 -1.55 -9.43
N GLU A 37 14.05 -1.29 -10.34
CA GLU A 37 15.44 -1.70 -10.16
C GLU A 37 15.98 -1.01 -8.89
N LYS A 38 16.48 -1.80 -7.94
CA LYS A 38 16.97 -1.28 -6.66
C LYS A 38 18.25 -0.47 -6.88
N PRO A 39 18.29 0.83 -6.55
CA PRO A 39 19.51 1.63 -6.61
C PRO A 39 20.66 0.99 -5.82
N GLU A 40 21.89 1.09 -6.34
CA GLU A 40 23.09 0.47 -5.73
C GLU A 40 23.40 1.02 -4.33
N SER A 41 22.99 2.26 -4.04
CA SER A 41 23.13 2.92 -2.74
C SER A 41 22.30 2.27 -1.64
N ILE A 42 21.25 1.51 -2.00
CA ILE A 42 20.35 0.91 -1.03
C ILE A 42 20.90 -0.44 -0.55
N PRO A 43 20.94 -0.68 0.78
CA PRO A 43 21.39 -1.95 1.36
C PRO A 43 20.63 -3.19 0.83
N ASN A 44 21.20 -4.38 0.98
CA ASN A 44 20.56 -5.63 0.52
C ASN A 44 19.51 -6.18 1.48
N ASN A 45 19.46 -5.70 2.72
CA ASN A 45 18.53 -6.14 3.75
C ASN A 45 17.22 -5.32 3.78
N VAL A 46 16.83 -4.75 2.65
CA VAL A 46 15.57 -4.02 2.49
C VAL A 46 14.64 -4.76 1.55
N PHE A 47 13.35 -4.48 1.63
CA PHE A 47 12.35 -4.95 0.68
C PHE A 47 11.61 -3.76 0.06
N TRP A 48 11.10 -3.92 -1.16
CA TRP A 48 10.26 -2.90 -1.78
C TRP A 48 8.80 -3.07 -1.34
N ALA A 49 8.14 -1.97 -0.99
CA ALA A 49 6.70 -1.93 -0.75
C ALA A 49 6.07 -0.73 -1.45
N GLY A 50 4.99 -0.96 -2.19
CA GLY A 50 4.32 0.06 -2.98
C GLY A 50 3.33 -0.52 -3.98
N GLY A 51 2.88 0.32 -4.90
CA GLY A 51 1.94 -0.01 -5.96
C GLY A 51 2.46 0.33 -7.35
N ILE A 52 1.56 0.33 -8.33
CA ILE A 52 1.87 0.68 -9.72
C ILE A 52 2.33 2.15 -9.87
N ASP A 53 1.94 3.01 -8.92
CA ASP A 53 2.25 4.44 -8.91
C ASP A 53 3.55 4.76 -8.13
N GLY A 54 4.29 3.74 -7.69
CA GLY A 54 5.56 3.89 -6.97
C GLY A 54 5.56 3.25 -5.58
N GLY A 55 6.68 3.38 -4.89
CA GLY A 55 6.84 2.85 -3.54
C GLY A 55 8.13 3.29 -2.86
N ASN A 56 8.53 2.52 -1.87
CA ASN A 56 9.78 2.74 -1.15
C ASN A 56 10.49 1.41 -0.88
N PHE A 57 11.81 1.49 -0.74
CA PHE A 57 12.55 0.40 -0.11
C PHE A 57 12.55 0.60 1.40
N ILE A 58 12.30 -0.47 2.14
CA ILE A 58 12.02 -0.40 3.57
C ILE A 58 12.88 -1.41 4.32
N TYR A 59 13.48 -0.93 5.40
CA TYR A 59 14.08 -1.74 6.45
C TYR A 59 13.22 -1.62 7.72
N VAL A 60 12.90 -2.74 8.36
CA VAL A 60 12.16 -2.76 9.63
C VAL A 60 12.79 -3.78 10.57
N GLU A 61 13.02 -3.38 11.82
CA GLU A 61 13.44 -4.29 12.90
C GLU A 61 12.73 -3.97 14.23
N PRO A 62 12.59 -4.94 15.14
CA PRO A 62 12.03 -4.68 16.47
C PRO A 62 12.94 -3.73 17.28
N TYR A 63 12.34 -2.82 18.05
CA TYR A 63 13.08 -1.98 18.99
C TYR A 63 12.86 -2.42 20.44
N LYS A 64 13.96 -2.84 21.09
CA LYS A 64 14.08 -3.13 22.53
C LYS A 64 13.00 -4.08 23.10
N ASP A 65 12.59 -5.10 22.33
CA ASP A 65 11.59 -6.11 22.72
C ASP A 65 10.24 -5.55 23.24
N THR A 66 9.93 -4.30 22.92
CA THR A 66 8.71 -3.62 23.39
C THR A 66 7.43 -4.15 22.72
N GLY A 67 7.57 -4.94 21.67
CA GLY A 67 6.50 -5.48 20.84
C GLY A 67 5.75 -4.45 19.99
N THR A 68 5.87 -3.15 20.28
CA THR A 68 5.08 -2.10 19.63
C THR A 68 5.93 -1.00 18.99
N LEU A 69 7.23 -0.92 19.30
CA LEU A 69 8.16 0.00 18.65
C LEU A 69 9.07 -0.76 17.68
N TYR A 70 9.25 -0.15 16.52
CA TYR A 70 10.07 -0.69 15.44
C TYR A 70 11.00 0.41 14.95
N TYR A 71 12.25 0.05 14.71
CA TYR A 71 13.18 0.94 14.02
C TYR A 71 13.02 0.73 12.52
N VAL A 72 12.90 1.83 11.79
CA VAL A 72 12.59 1.84 10.36
C VAL A 72 13.54 2.76 9.60
N GLN A 73 13.97 2.32 8.42
CA GLN A 73 14.60 3.17 7.41
C GLN A 73 13.82 3.04 6.10
N ILE A 74 13.46 4.17 5.51
CA ILE A 74 12.68 4.27 4.28
C ILE A 74 13.51 5.02 3.26
N TYR A 75 13.70 4.39 2.12
CA TYR A 75 14.50 4.91 1.02
C TYR A 75 13.60 5.24 -0.16
N ASN A 76 13.90 6.34 -0.82
CA ASN A 76 13.30 6.70 -2.10
C ASN A 76 13.60 5.61 -3.13
N ASP A 77 12.59 5.17 -3.87
CA ASP A 77 12.72 4.09 -4.85
C ASP A 77 13.50 4.48 -6.10
N PHE A 78 13.61 5.77 -6.41
CA PHE A 78 14.32 6.30 -7.57
C PHE A 78 15.77 6.70 -7.27
N THR A 79 16.02 7.44 -6.17
CA THR A 79 17.37 7.94 -5.84
C THR A 79 18.12 7.06 -4.84
N GLY A 80 17.41 6.27 -4.04
CA GLY A 80 17.98 5.54 -2.91
C GLY A 80 18.34 6.40 -1.71
N ASP A 81 17.98 7.69 -1.70
CA ASP A 81 18.15 8.56 -0.54
C ASP A 81 17.22 8.16 0.60
N ILE A 82 17.63 8.42 1.84
CA ILE A 82 16.79 8.18 3.01
C ILE A 82 15.70 9.26 3.10
N GLU A 83 14.44 8.85 3.00
CA GLU A 83 13.28 9.71 3.23
C GLU A 83 12.90 9.77 4.72
N TYR A 84 13.05 8.65 5.43
CA TYR A 84 12.81 8.57 6.86
C TYR A 84 13.73 7.57 7.56
N LYS A 85 14.17 7.93 8.75
CA LYS A 85 14.96 7.07 9.64
C LYS A 85 14.60 7.35 11.08
N GLY A 86 14.04 6.37 11.77
CA GLY A 86 13.61 6.58 13.15
C GLY A 86 12.71 5.47 13.68
N LEU A 87 12.04 5.76 14.79
CA LEU A 87 11.13 4.84 15.44
C LEU A 87 9.70 5.04 14.94
N LEU A 88 9.05 3.95 14.54
CA LEU A 88 7.61 3.92 14.35
C LEU A 88 6.96 3.09 15.46
N LYS A 89 5.78 3.51 15.90
CA LYS A 89 4.92 2.79 16.82
C LYS A 89 3.79 2.11 16.05
N TYR A 90 3.66 0.81 16.24
CA TYR A 90 2.59 0.01 15.68
C TYR A 90 1.25 0.30 16.37
N SER A 91 0.19 0.48 15.58
CA SER A 91 -1.15 0.80 16.07
C SER A 91 -2.00 -0.43 16.42
N GLY A 92 -1.57 -1.62 16.02
CA GLY A 92 -2.32 -2.86 16.22
C GLY A 92 -2.26 -3.41 17.65
N ARG A 93 -2.95 -4.53 17.87
CA ARG A 93 -2.95 -5.22 19.16
C ARG A 93 -1.75 -6.14 19.29
N GLY A 94 -0.87 -5.86 20.25
CA GLY A 94 0.32 -6.68 20.51
C GLY A 94 1.42 -6.44 19.48
N SER A 95 2.28 -7.44 19.28
CA SER A 95 3.36 -7.40 18.28
C SER A 95 2.96 -8.00 16.95
N LEU A 96 3.64 -7.56 15.89
CA LEU A 96 3.56 -8.21 14.60
C LEU A 96 4.07 -9.65 14.71
N LYS A 97 3.30 -10.59 14.17
CA LYS A 97 3.62 -12.01 14.19
C LYS A 97 4.26 -12.49 12.88
N GLN A 98 4.01 -11.77 11.79
CA GLN A 98 4.64 -12.04 10.50
C GLN A 98 6.12 -11.61 10.51
N PRO A 99 6.97 -12.23 9.66
CA PRO A 99 8.33 -11.75 9.44
C PRO A 99 8.34 -10.30 8.94
N LEU A 100 9.13 -9.43 9.58
CA LEU A 100 9.19 -8.00 9.27
C LEU A 100 9.88 -7.68 7.93
N ASN A 101 10.58 -8.66 7.35
CA ASN A 101 11.22 -8.54 6.04
C ASN A 101 10.34 -9.06 4.89
N ASP A 102 9.08 -9.41 5.17
CA ASP A 102 8.12 -9.83 4.16
C ASP A 102 7.40 -8.62 3.56
N ALA A 103 7.67 -8.33 2.29
CA ALA A 103 7.03 -7.25 1.56
C ALA A 103 5.50 -7.37 1.54
N ALA A 104 4.95 -8.59 1.59
CA ALA A 104 3.50 -8.82 1.58
C ALA A 104 2.79 -8.31 2.84
N LEU A 105 3.53 -7.97 3.90
CA LEU A 105 2.99 -7.36 5.10
C LEU A 105 2.63 -5.87 4.90
N TYR A 106 3.30 -5.21 3.95
CA TYR A 106 3.29 -3.75 3.82
C TYR A 106 2.56 -3.30 2.57
N GLN A 107 1.75 -2.24 2.72
CA GLN A 107 1.09 -1.58 1.59
C GLN A 107 1.96 -0.44 1.04
N GLY A 108 2.62 0.33 1.92
CA GLY A 108 3.49 1.43 1.50
C GLY A 108 3.66 2.52 2.56
N TRP A 109 4.50 3.50 2.25
CA TRP A 109 4.78 4.67 3.08
C TRP A 109 4.15 5.92 2.48
N ASP A 110 3.54 6.77 3.32
CA ASP A 110 2.86 8.01 2.89
C ASP A 110 3.57 9.31 3.32
N GLY A 111 4.78 9.21 3.88
CA GLY A 111 5.50 10.33 4.50
C GLY A 111 5.31 10.46 6.01
N THR A 112 4.30 9.80 6.59
CA THR A 112 3.98 9.87 8.02
C THR A 112 3.67 8.51 8.65
N LYS A 113 3.16 7.57 7.86
CA LYS A 113 2.72 6.24 8.27
C LYS A 113 3.21 5.19 7.30
N LEU A 114 3.64 4.07 7.87
CA LEU A 114 3.87 2.83 7.15
C LEU A 114 2.60 1.99 7.26
N HIS A 115 1.87 1.86 6.15
CA HIS A 115 0.61 1.13 6.07
C HIS A 115 0.85 -0.36 5.89
N LEU A 116 0.07 -1.17 6.59
CA LEU A 116 0.09 -2.64 6.46
C LEU A 116 -1.10 -3.11 5.63
N VAL A 117 -0.95 -4.26 4.98
CA VAL A 117 -2.03 -4.89 4.21
C VAL A 117 -3.24 -5.24 5.08
N SER A 118 -3.05 -5.42 6.40
CA SER A 118 -4.15 -5.65 7.36
C SER A 118 -5.05 -4.43 7.60
N GLY A 119 -4.66 -3.23 7.13
CA GLY A 119 -5.30 -1.96 7.46
C GLY A 119 -4.80 -1.32 8.75
N GLU A 120 -3.88 -1.98 9.47
CA GLU A 120 -3.13 -1.37 10.58
C GLU A 120 -1.95 -0.54 10.05
N SER A 121 -1.31 0.25 10.92
CA SER A 121 -0.18 1.09 10.50
C SER A 121 0.89 1.23 11.58
N MET A 122 2.07 1.68 11.17
CA MET A 122 3.08 2.20 12.09
C MET A 122 3.24 3.71 11.88
N THR A 123 3.14 4.47 12.97
CA THR A 123 3.22 5.95 12.95
C THR A 123 4.51 6.43 13.59
N ILE A 124 5.05 7.56 13.13
CA ILE A 124 6.25 8.17 13.74
C ILE A 124 6.07 8.31 15.26
N TYR A 125 7.03 7.77 16.00
CA TYR A 125 7.07 7.85 17.45
C TYR A 125 8.05 8.95 17.87
N ASP A 126 7.52 10.05 18.38
CA ASP A 126 8.32 11.12 18.96
C ASP A 126 8.44 10.92 20.48
N ASN A 127 9.67 10.80 20.97
CA ASN A 127 9.96 10.57 22.40
C ASN A 127 9.90 11.87 23.23
N GLN A 128 9.42 12.98 22.66
CA GLN A 128 9.41 14.30 23.28
C GLN A 128 8.14 14.64 24.09
N SER A 129 7.15 13.75 24.21
CA SER A 129 5.91 14.04 24.97
C SER A 129 5.90 13.59 26.44
N SER A 130 7.02 13.21 27.05
CA SER A 130 7.06 12.83 28.48
C SER A 130 7.85 13.77 29.40
N ASN A 131 8.29 14.93 28.93
CA ASN A 131 8.93 15.97 29.75
C ASN A 131 8.19 17.31 29.62
N GLY A 132 6.89 17.32 29.87
CA GLY A 132 6.07 18.52 29.77
C GLY A 132 4.92 18.57 30.78
N SER A 133 5.23 19.20 31.93
CA SER A 133 4.35 19.71 32.99
C SER A 133 3.87 18.73 34.07
#